data_AF-A0A1Q9VRV9-F1
#
_entry.id   AF-A0A1Q9VRV9-F1
#
_cell.length_a   1.000
_cell.length_b   1.000
_cell.length_c   1.000
_cell.angle_alpha   90.00
_cell.angle_beta   90.00
_cell.angle_gamma   90.00
#
_symmetry.space_group_name_H-M   'P 1'
#
loop_
_entity.id
_entity.type
_entity.pdbx_description
1 polymer ?
#
loop_
_entity_poly.entity_id
_entity_poly.type
_entity_poly.pdbx_seq_one_letter_code
_entity_poly.pdbx_strand_id
1 'polypeptide(L)'
;MLITGLAVGAVLGFVMQRGRFCVTGFLRDIFTQRTWRGVTALLVVIAVHAVGLTALMSTGVIDPVVSDFAPAAVVIGGFVFGLGIVLAGGCASGTWYRSGEGLVGSWIALAMYALSSAAMNYGPLSGLNEWLGGYTVEATTVPETLGVTPWVFVVLIVAVTALMVRRYVARDRAVPKPATLAPKKTGIAHLLTEKPWHFYVTAAIIGVIGVIAWPLSAATGRNSGLGITTPSADLASWLTTANPANWNWGVLLVLGILVGSYIAAKASGEFRVRVPDGRQAVRSVVGGVMMGVGAVWAGGCTVGNGMVQTSLFSYQGWVAIVAIALGVGAAAKIWLKPDQPYNPQDDGPSAVADDDPAPAVTIVPETAATTGTSGNAVLTAPALTASALGIVGSTARDKGNLTDLGNGRWKMDTLGAVCPFPLIEAKDAIKRIDVGEELVIEFDCTQATDALPRWAATDGHEVTQFETAGDAGWVIAVKRGA
;
A
#
# COMPACT_ATOMS: atom_id res chain seq x y z
N MET A 1 -1.80 -14.81 31.91
CA MET A 1 -1.20 -13.57 31.33
C MET A 1 -0.95 -13.66 29.84
N LEU A 2 -0.58 -14.81 29.27
CA LEU A 2 -0.42 -15.00 27.81
C LEU A 2 -1.62 -14.52 26.96
N ILE A 3 -2.86 -14.75 27.41
CA ILE A 3 -4.10 -14.31 26.73
C ILE A 3 -4.14 -12.79 26.50
N THR A 4 -3.45 -11.99 27.32
CA THR A 4 -3.37 -10.54 27.10
C THR A 4 -2.70 -10.21 25.76
N GLY A 5 -1.79 -11.05 25.26
CA GLY A 5 -1.21 -10.92 23.92
C GLY A 5 -2.29 -11.02 22.85
N LEU A 6 -3.18 -12.01 22.95
CA LEU A 6 -4.31 -12.17 22.04
C LEU A 6 -5.25 -10.95 22.08
N ALA A 7 -5.58 -10.46 23.28
CA ALA A 7 -6.46 -9.31 23.44
C ALA A 7 -5.84 -8.02 22.86
N VAL A 8 -4.57 -7.74 23.19
CA VAL A 8 -3.82 -6.59 22.66
C VAL A 8 -3.68 -6.71 21.14
N GLY A 9 -3.35 -7.90 20.65
CA GLY A 9 -3.27 -8.19 19.22
C GLY A 9 -4.61 -7.95 18.51
N ALA A 10 -5.72 -8.38 19.09
CA ALA A 10 -7.06 -8.16 18.52
C ALA A 10 -7.42 -6.68 18.44
N VAL A 11 -7.14 -5.90 19.49
CA VAL A 11 -7.35 -4.44 19.46
C VAL A 11 -6.43 -3.79 18.42
N LEU A 12 -5.16 -4.19 18.37
CA LEU A 12 -4.18 -3.68 17.42
C LEU A 12 -4.60 -3.98 15.97
N GLY A 13 -5.01 -5.21 15.68
CA GLY A 13 -5.49 -5.63 14.36
C GLY A 13 -6.75 -4.90 13.93
N PHE A 14 -7.69 -4.68 14.86
CA PHE A 14 -8.89 -3.89 14.60
C PHE A 14 -8.54 -2.44 14.22
N VAL A 15 -7.68 -1.79 15.01
CA VAL A 15 -7.26 -0.40 14.77
C VAL A 15 -6.45 -0.28 13.48
N MET A 16 -5.54 -1.22 13.20
CA MET A 16 -4.74 -1.24 11.98
C MET A 16 -5.60 -1.41 10.71
N GLN A 17 -6.60 -2.29 10.76
CA GLN A 17 -7.54 -2.51 9.66
C GLN A 17 -8.38 -1.25 9.41
N ARG A 18 -9.01 -0.69 10.46
CA ARG A 18 -9.88 0.49 10.35
C ARG A 18 -9.13 1.77 9.96
N GLY A 19 -7.91 1.94 10.47
CA GLY A 19 -7.08 3.09 10.14
C GLY A 19 -6.14 2.87 8.95
N ARG A 20 -6.20 1.69 8.32
CA ARG A 20 -5.41 1.31 7.14
C ARG A 20 -3.93 1.63 7.29
N PHE A 21 -3.42 1.35 8.48
CA PHE A 21 -2.08 1.75 8.91
C PHE A 21 -1.02 0.86 8.25
N CYS A 22 -0.54 1.27 7.08
CA CYS A 22 0.42 0.52 6.29
C CYS A 22 1.72 1.30 6.11
N VAL A 23 2.75 0.89 6.84
CA VAL A 23 4.08 1.51 6.78
C VAL A 23 4.70 1.40 5.39
N THR A 24 4.45 0.30 4.66
CA THR A 24 4.88 0.15 3.26
C THR A 24 4.33 1.27 2.38
N GLY A 25 3.04 1.58 2.51
CA GLY A 25 2.41 2.68 1.78
C GLY A 25 3.07 4.01 2.13
N PHE A 26 3.27 4.27 3.43
CA PHE A 26 3.87 5.52 3.89
C PHE A 26 5.28 5.77 3.36
N LEU A 27 6.13 4.74 3.31
CA LEU A 27 7.49 4.84 2.77
C LEU A 27 7.49 4.95 1.24
N ARG A 28 6.64 4.16 0.58
CA ARG A 28 6.53 4.14 -0.89
C ARG A 28 6.02 5.48 -1.42
N ASP A 29 5.05 6.09 -0.75
CA ASP A 29 4.41 7.32 -1.19
C ASP A 29 5.38 8.53 -1.17
N ILE A 30 6.52 8.43 -0.47
CA ILE A 30 7.63 9.41 -0.57
C ILE A 30 8.18 9.43 -2.00
N PHE A 31 8.34 8.26 -2.62
CA PHE A 31 8.96 8.10 -3.94
C PHE A 31 7.94 8.19 -5.07
N THR A 32 6.73 7.65 -4.88
CA THR A 32 5.70 7.61 -5.93
C THR A 32 4.82 8.85 -5.93
N GLN A 33 4.44 9.36 -4.75
CA GLN A 33 3.50 10.50 -4.61
C GLN A 33 4.19 11.78 -4.12
N ARG A 34 5.49 11.74 -3.80
CA ARG A 34 6.27 12.87 -3.27
C ARG A 34 5.64 13.52 -2.03
N THR A 35 5.02 12.71 -1.17
CA THR A 35 4.35 13.17 0.05
C THR A 35 4.90 12.51 1.31
N TRP A 36 5.08 13.30 2.38
CA TRP A 36 5.53 12.83 3.70
C TRP A 36 4.36 12.69 4.69
N ARG A 37 3.12 12.76 4.20
CA ARG A 37 1.92 12.68 5.04
C ARG A 37 1.86 11.36 5.82
N GLY A 38 2.17 10.24 5.17
CA GLY A 38 2.21 8.92 5.80
C GLY A 38 3.35 8.78 6.82
N VAL A 39 4.55 9.28 6.49
CA VAL A 39 5.70 9.30 7.41
C VAL A 39 5.39 10.11 8.67
N THR A 40 4.63 11.19 8.54
CA THR A 40 4.17 11.98 9.70
C THR A 40 3.33 11.12 10.65
N ALA A 41 2.50 10.19 10.14
CA ALA A 41 1.76 9.27 10.98
C ALA A 41 2.68 8.25 11.68
N LEU A 42 3.73 7.78 11.02
CA LEU A 42 4.75 6.95 11.65
C LEU A 42 5.49 7.72 12.77
N LEU A 43 5.82 8.99 12.55
CA LEU A 43 6.41 9.87 13.57
C LEU A 43 5.48 10.08 14.77
N VAL A 44 4.15 10.16 14.57
CA VAL A 44 3.18 10.19 15.68
C VAL A 44 3.27 8.92 16.53
N VAL A 45 3.36 7.74 15.92
CA VAL A 45 3.56 6.50 16.68
C VAL A 45 4.87 6.55 17.47
N ILE A 46 5.97 6.93 16.81
CA ILE A 46 7.30 7.01 17.42
C ILE A 46 7.29 8.00 18.59
N ALA A 47 6.67 9.17 18.45
CA ALA A 47 6.60 10.19 19.49
C ALA A 47 5.81 9.71 20.71
N VAL A 48 4.66 9.05 20.50
CA VAL A 48 3.85 8.48 21.59
C VAL A 48 4.60 7.34 22.29
N HIS A 49 5.25 6.45 21.54
CA HIS A 49 6.10 5.41 22.13
C HIS A 49 7.28 6.00 22.89
N ALA A 50 7.96 7.02 22.34
CA ALA A 50 9.14 7.61 22.98
C ALA A 50 8.75 8.21 24.35
N VAL A 51 7.63 8.94 24.43
CA VAL A 51 7.11 9.44 25.70
C VAL A 51 6.76 8.30 26.66
N GLY A 52 5.99 7.31 26.19
CA GLY A 52 5.49 6.23 27.05
C GLY A 52 6.58 5.27 27.54
N LEU A 53 7.49 4.87 26.66
CA LEU A 53 8.59 3.95 27.00
C LEU A 53 9.63 4.65 27.88
N THR A 54 10.00 5.91 27.59
CA THR A 54 10.90 6.66 28.48
C THR A 54 10.29 6.88 29.85
N ALA A 55 8.98 7.13 29.94
CA ALA A 55 8.29 7.17 31.23
C ALA A 55 8.36 5.83 31.97
N LEU A 56 8.05 4.71 31.30
CA LEU A 56 8.12 3.38 31.90
C LEU A 56 9.54 3.00 32.37
N MET A 57 10.56 3.32 31.57
CA MET A 57 11.97 3.14 31.93
C MET A 57 12.35 3.97 33.16
N SER A 58 11.91 5.24 33.23
CA SER A 58 12.20 6.11 34.38
C SER A 58 11.57 5.61 35.68
N THR A 59 10.47 4.86 35.59
CA THR A 59 9.81 4.23 36.73
C THR A 59 10.35 2.84 37.08
N GLY A 60 11.32 2.31 36.31
CA GLY A 60 11.89 0.97 36.52
C GLY A 60 10.93 -0.18 36.20
N VAL A 61 9.81 0.07 35.52
CA VAL A 61 8.81 -0.95 35.16
C VAL A 61 9.32 -1.85 34.03
N ILE A 62 10.19 -1.31 33.17
CA ILE A 62 10.80 -2.03 32.06
C ILE A 62 12.31 -1.74 32.04
N ASP A 63 13.09 -2.75 31.65
CA ASP A 63 14.53 -2.64 31.44
C ASP A 63 14.89 -3.19 30.05
N PRO A 64 14.78 -2.37 28.99
CA PRO A 64 14.97 -2.86 27.63
C PRO A 64 16.43 -3.25 27.42
N VAL A 65 16.68 -4.53 27.16
CA VAL A 65 17.99 -5.00 26.69
C VAL A 65 18.17 -4.51 25.25
N VAL A 66 19.07 -3.55 25.06
CA VAL A 66 19.45 -3.09 23.72
C VAL A 66 20.55 -4.03 23.22
N SER A 67 20.22 -4.86 22.23
CA SER A 67 21.17 -5.79 21.61
C SER A 67 22.29 -5.06 20.87
N ASP A 68 23.44 -5.71 20.74
CA ASP A 68 24.57 -5.17 19.98
C ASP A 68 24.17 -4.83 18.54
N PHE A 69 24.72 -3.73 18.06
CA PHE A 69 24.39 -3.22 16.73
C PHE A 69 25.28 -3.90 15.68
N ALA A 70 24.68 -4.65 14.76
CA ALA A 70 25.37 -5.24 13.61
C ALA A 70 25.16 -4.40 12.34
N PRO A 71 26.05 -3.45 11.99
CA PRO A 71 25.74 -2.43 10.97
C PRO A 71 25.51 -3.03 9.59
N ALA A 72 26.33 -4.03 9.20
CA ALA A 72 26.22 -4.68 7.90
C ALA A 72 24.91 -5.45 7.76
N ALA A 73 24.55 -6.25 8.78
CA ALA A 73 23.29 -7.00 8.81
C ALA A 73 22.08 -6.07 8.79
N VAL A 74 22.13 -4.97 9.55
CA VAL A 74 21.03 -4.00 9.63
C VAL A 74 20.81 -3.27 8.30
N VAL A 75 21.89 -2.83 7.63
CA VAL A 75 21.78 -2.13 6.35
C VAL A 75 21.33 -3.08 5.24
N ILE A 76 21.98 -4.24 5.10
CA ILE A 76 21.66 -5.22 4.04
C ILE A 76 20.26 -5.80 4.29
N GLY A 77 19.99 -6.24 5.52
CA GLY A 77 18.69 -6.79 5.91
C GLY A 77 17.57 -5.78 5.75
N GLY A 78 17.77 -4.53 6.19
CA GLY A 78 16.81 -3.46 6.03
C GLY A 78 16.51 -3.16 4.55
N PHE A 79 17.54 -3.11 3.70
CA PHE A 79 17.36 -2.90 2.27
C PHE A 79 16.59 -4.05 1.59
N VAL A 80 16.96 -5.31 1.86
CA VAL A 80 16.27 -6.50 1.33
C VAL A 80 14.83 -6.57 1.84
N PHE A 81 14.59 -6.24 3.11
CA PHE A 81 13.25 -6.14 3.68
C PHE A 81 12.42 -5.07 2.95
N GLY A 82 13.02 -3.90 2.69
CA GLY A 82 12.40 -2.81 1.93
C GLY A 82 11.98 -3.20 0.51
N LEU A 83 12.80 -3.98 -0.19
CA LEU A 83 12.43 -4.57 -1.48
C LEU A 83 11.26 -5.55 -1.33
N GLY A 84 11.35 -6.45 -0.34
CA GLY A 84 10.37 -7.50 -0.10
C GLY A 84 8.96 -6.98 0.20
N ILE A 85 8.84 -5.93 1.02
CA ILE A 85 7.52 -5.37 1.39
C ILE A 85 6.79 -4.73 0.21
N VAL A 86 7.50 -4.28 -0.83
CA VAL A 86 6.88 -3.76 -2.06
C VAL A 86 6.32 -4.91 -2.91
N LEU A 87 7.08 -6.01 -3.07
CA LEU A 87 6.62 -7.19 -3.81
C LEU A 87 5.44 -7.90 -3.12
N ALA A 88 5.52 -8.05 -1.80
CA ALA A 88 4.45 -8.64 -1.00
C ALA A 88 3.20 -7.74 -0.92
N GLY A 89 3.33 -6.45 -1.27
CA GLY A 89 2.26 -5.47 -1.16
C GLY A 89 1.87 -5.13 0.29
N GLY A 90 2.71 -5.44 1.28
CA GLY A 90 2.41 -5.25 2.69
C GLY A 90 3.66 -5.30 3.57
N CYS A 91 3.64 -4.59 4.69
CA CYS A 91 4.67 -4.74 5.73
C CYS A 91 4.31 -5.92 6.64
N ALA A 92 5.19 -6.33 7.56
CA ALA A 92 4.94 -7.50 8.41
C ALA A 92 3.56 -7.48 9.12
N SER A 93 3.23 -6.41 9.85
CA SER A 93 1.90 -6.25 10.45
C SER A 93 0.79 -6.07 9.41
N GLY A 94 1.12 -5.42 8.29
CA GLY A 94 0.28 -5.28 7.10
C GLY A 94 -0.23 -6.61 6.57
N THR A 95 0.69 -7.54 6.37
CA THR A 95 0.40 -8.88 5.87
C THR A 95 -0.49 -9.66 6.83
N TRP A 96 -0.29 -9.51 8.15
CA TRP A 96 -1.16 -10.12 9.16
C TRP A 96 -2.60 -9.58 9.11
N TYR A 97 -2.79 -8.25 9.16
CA TYR A 97 -4.16 -7.71 9.18
C TYR A 97 -4.87 -7.86 7.83
N ARG A 98 -4.15 -7.76 6.70
CA ARG A 98 -4.69 -7.98 5.35
C ARG A 98 -5.05 -9.44 5.10
N SER A 99 -4.36 -10.36 5.77
CA SER A 99 -4.78 -11.76 5.80
C SER A 99 -6.17 -11.91 6.43
N GLY A 100 -6.48 -11.11 7.46
CA GLY A 100 -7.81 -11.06 8.06
C GLY A 100 -8.88 -10.43 7.17
N GLU A 101 -8.51 -9.59 6.19
CA GLU A 101 -9.43 -9.02 5.19
C GLU A 101 -9.80 -10.02 4.07
N GLY A 102 -9.10 -11.16 3.99
CA GLY A 102 -9.32 -12.20 2.97
C GLY A 102 -8.41 -12.14 1.75
N LEU A 103 -7.29 -11.40 1.81
CA LEU A 103 -6.35 -11.32 0.68
C LEU A 103 -5.44 -12.55 0.63
N VAL A 104 -5.66 -13.45 -0.34
CA VAL A 104 -4.90 -14.71 -0.47
C VAL A 104 -3.42 -14.45 -0.79
N GLY A 105 -3.11 -13.38 -1.53
CA GLY A 105 -1.72 -12.95 -1.73
C GLY A 105 -1.00 -12.64 -0.41
N SER A 106 -1.71 -12.05 0.57
CA SER A 106 -1.15 -11.84 1.91
C SER A 106 -0.98 -13.13 2.69
N TRP A 107 -1.82 -14.16 2.48
CA TRP A 107 -1.61 -15.48 3.09
C TRP A 107 -0.33 -16.14 2.60
N ILE A 108 -0.09 -16.09 1.29
CA ILE A 108 1.13 -16.62 0.66
C ILE A 108 2.36 -15.88 1.21
N ALA A 109 2.34 -14.54 1.19
CA ALA A 109 3.43 -13.74 1.70
C ALA A 109 3.67 -13.97 3.20
N LEU A 110 2.60 -14.13 4.00
CA LEU A 110 2.69 -14.38 5.44
C LEU A 110 3.33 -15.74 5.74
N ALA A 111 2.91 -16.79 5.03
CA ALA A 111 3.47 -18.12 5.18
C ALA A 111 4.97 -18.10 4.85
N MET A 112 5.34 -17.53 3.69
CA MET A 112 6.74 -17.46 3.26
C MET A 112 7.60 -16.59 4.18
N TYR A 113 7.05 -15.48 4.68
CA TYR A 113 7.67 -14.64 5.69
C TYR A 113 7.95 -15.40 6.99
N ALA A 114 6.93 -16.05 7.55
CA ALA A 114 7.05 -16.79 8.81
C ALA A 114 8.02 -17.99 8.68
N LEU A 115 7.93 -18.75 7.58
CA LEU A 115 8.81 -19.88 7.28
C LEU A 115 10.27 -19.45 7.09
N SER A 116 10.53 -18.42 6.29
CA SER A 116 11.91 -17.96 6.06
C SER A 116 12.51 -17.31 7.31
N SER A 117 11.74 -16.57 8.11
CA SER A 117 12.20 -16.08 9.41
C SER A 117 12.48 -17.22 10.40
N ALA A 118 11.64 -18.27 10.44
CA ALA A 118 11.90 -19.44 11.27
C ALA A 118 13.15 -20.22 10.81
N ALA A 119 13.34 -20.36 9.50
CA ALA A 119 14.49 -21.03 8.93
C ALA A 119 15.82 -20.31 9.23
N MET A 120 15.78 -18.97 9.30
CA MET A 120 16.92 -18.12 9.68
C MET A 120 17.19 -18.11 11.19
N ASN A 121 16.16 -18.13 12.03
CA ASN A 121 16.34 -18.08 13.49
C ASN A 121 16.65 -19.46 14.11
N TYR A 122 16.01 -20.51 13.61
CA TYR A 122 15.98 -21.83 14.25
C TYR A 122 16.36 -22.98 13.32
N GLY A 123 16.44 -22.70 12.02
CA GLY A 123 16.54 -23.73 10.99
C GLY A 123 17.91 -23.80 10.31
N PRO A 124 17.94 -24.38 9.10
CA PRO A 124 19.19 -24.63 8.37
C PRO A 124 19.87 -23.36 7.84
N LEU A 125 19.18 -22.21 7.82
CA LEU A 125 19.76 -20.93 7.43
C LEU A 125 20.32 -20.13 8.62
N SER A 126 20.34 -20.70 9.83
CA SER A 126 20.95 -20.07 11.01
C SER A 126 22.41 -19.68 10.80
N GLY A 127 23.22 -20.53 10.14
CA GLY A 127 24.61 -20.19 9.82
C GLY A 127 24.76 -18.95 8.93
N LEU A 128 23.78 -18.69 8.04
CA LEU A 128 23.76 -17.47 7.23
C LEU A 128 23.38 -16.24 8.05
N ASN A 129 22.54 -16.41 9.07
CA ASN A 129 22.20 -15.36 10.01
C ASN A 129 23.42 -14.99 10.87
N GLU A 130 24.10 -15.98 11.44
CA GLU A 130 25.31 -15.80 12.26
C GLU A 130 26.45 -15.17 11.46
N TRP A 131 26.65 -15.59 10.20
CA TRP A 131 27.70 -15.05 9.34
C TRP A 131 27.58 -13.53 9.15
N LEU A 132 26.37 -13.03 8.92
CA LEU A 132 26.16 -11.60 8.70
C LEU A 132 26.00 -10.83 10.03
N GLY A 133 25.43 -11.47 11.05
CA GLY A 133 25.20 -10.90 12.38
C GLY A 133 26.43 -10.88 13.29
N GLY A 134 27.49 -11.63 12.98
CA GLY A 134 28.67 -11.75 13.84
C GLY A 134 29.56 -10.51 13.93
N TYR A 135 29.37 -9.52 13.06
CA TYR A 135 30.10 -8.25 13.11
C TYR A 135 29.29 -7.20 13.89
N THR A 136 29.42 -7.25 15.22
CA THR A 136 28.73 -6.33 16.13
C THR A 136 29.62 -5.18 16.59
N VAL A 137 28.97 -4.08 16.94
CA VAL A 137 29.57 -2.89 17.56
C VAL A 137 28.78 -2.60 18.84
N GLU A 138 29.49 -2.24 19.92
CA GLU A 138 28.92 -1.78 21.19
C GLU A 138 28.30 -0.38 21.05
N ALA A 139 27.31 -0.23 20.18
CA ALA A 139 26.55 1.00 19.99
C ALA A 139 25.07 0.74 20.29
N THR A 140 24.65 1.03 21.51
CA THR A 140 23.29 0.77 21.99
C THR A 140 22.31 1.86 21.54
N THR A 141 22.40 3.06 22.14
CA THR A 141 21.45 4.16 21.90
C THR A 141 22.14 5.51 21.80
N VAL A 142 21.55 6.41 21.02
CA VAL A 142 22.06 7.79 20.81
C VAL A 142 22.13 8.62 22.11
N PRO A 143 21.15 8.54 23.04
CA PRO A 143 21.24 9.27 24.31
C PRO A 143 22.39 8.78 25.19
N GLU A 144 22.63 7.47 25.21
CA GLU A 144 23.68 6.85 26.02
C GLU A 144 25.08 7.21 25.51
N THR A 145 25.30 7.16 24.19
CA THR A 145 26.58 7.55 23.58
C THR A 145 26.91 9.03 23.77
N LEU A 146 25.90 9.90 23.84
CA LEU A 146 26.07 11.34 24.06
C LEU A 146 26.09 11.71 25.56
N GLY A 147 25.76 10.78 26.46
CA GLY A 147 25.64 11.05 27.90
C GLY A 147 24.51 12.02 28.25
N VAL A 148 23.47 12.13 27.41
CA VAL A 148 22.35 13.07 27.58
C VAL A 148 21.09 12.30 27.96
N THR A 149 20.23 12.92 28.77
CA THR A 149 18.94 12.32 29.11
C THR A 149 18.09 12.05 27.84
N PRO A 150 17.47 10.86 27.72
CA PRO A 150 16.59 10.54 26.58
C PRO A 150 15.45 11.55 26.39
N TRP A 151 15.01 12.20 27.47
CA TRP A 151 13.94 13.21 27.43
C TRP A 151 14.22 14.38 26.48
N VAL A 152 15.48 14.75 26.25
CA VAL A 152 15.82 15.80 25.28
C VAL A 152 15.41 15.38 23.87
N PHE A 153 15.71 14.12 23.50
CA PHE A 153 15.32 13.56 22.21
C PHE A 153 13.82 13.32 22.11
N VAL A 154 13.16 12.94 23.21
CA VAL A 154 11.69 12.84 23.29
C VAL A 154 11.04 14.18 23.00
N VAL A 155 11.47 15.26 23.65
CA VAL A 155 10.92 16.61 23.43
C VAL A 155 11.15 17.06 21.99
N LEU A 156 12.35 16.80 21.44
CA LEU A 156 12.67 17.12 20.05
C LEU A 156 11.74 16.40 19.07
N ILE A 157 11.59 15.08 19.20
CA ILE A 157 10.76 14.30 18.26
C ILE A 157 9.27 14.64 18.39
N VAL A 158 8.79 14.92 19.60
CA VAL A 158 7.41 15.40 19.84
C VAL A 158 7.20 16.77 19.19
N ALA A 159 8.14 17.71 19.35
CA ALA A 159 8.04 19.04 18.75
C ALA A 159 8.04 18.96 17.21
N VAL A 160 8.96 18.22 16.60
CA VAL A 160 9.02 18.01 15.15
C VAL A 160 7.73 17.36 14.64
N THR A 161 7.25 16.33 15.34
CA THR A 161 6.01 15.63 14.97
C THR A 161 4.80 16.57 15.05
N ALA A 162 4.67 17.36 16.11
CA ALA A 162 3.59 18.32 16.28
C ALA A 162 3.58 19.39 15.17
N LEU A 163 4.76 19.89 14.79
CA LEU A 163 4.92 20.84 13.68
C LEU A 163 4.51 20.22 12.33
N MET A 164 4.96 18.99 12.05
CA MET A 164 4.60 18.28 10.81
C MET A 164 3.10 17.97 10.75
N VAL A 165 2.51 17.47 11.85
CA VAL A 165 1.07 17.22 11.95
C VAL A 165 0.30 18.51 11.72
N ARG A 166 0.67 19.62 12.37
CA ARG A 166 0.02 20.92 12.17
C ARG A 166 0.08 21.37 10.71
N ARG A 167 1.24 21.22 10.06
CA ARG A 167 1.44 21.59 8.64
C ARG A 167 0.56 20.74 7.71
N TYR A 168 0.51 19.42 7.90
CA TYR A 168 -0.27 18.54 7.04
C TYR A 168 -1.78 18.65 7.30
N VAL A 169 -2.21 18.81 8.55
CA VAL A 169 -3.62 19.06 8.86
C VAL A 169 -4.08 20.40 8.29
N ALA A 170 -3.24 21.45 8.35
CA ALA A 170 -3.55 22.73 7.73
C ALA A 170 -3.67 22.62 6.21
N ARG A 171 -2.76 21.88 5.56
CA ARG A 171 -2.81 21.61 4.11
C ARG A 171 -4.04 20.78 3.73
N ASP A 172 -4.37 19.75 4.50
CA ASP A 172 -5.54 18.89 4.26
C ASP A 172 -6.86 19.66 4.40
N ARG A 173 -6.91 20.69 5.25
CA ARG A 173 -8.08 21.59 5.36
C ARG A 173 -8.23 22.54 4.18
N ALA A 174 -7.16 22.80 3.44
CA ALA A 174 -7.17 23.67 2.27
C ALA A 174 -7.57 22.95 0.98
N VAL A 175 -7.47 21.61 0.95
CA VAL A 175 -7.91 20.78 -0.19
C VAL A 175 -9.41 20.48 -0.04
N PRO A 176 -10.18 20.41 -1.14
CA PRO A 176 -11.58 19.98 -1.11
C PRO A 176 -11.75 18.65 -0.36
N LYS A 177 -12.84 18.52 0.41
CA LYS A 177 -13.10 17.28 1.13
C LYS A 177 -13.28 16.14 0.12
N PRO A 178 -12.50 15.05 0.24
CA PRO A 178 -12.64 13.92 -0.67
C PRO A 178 -14.04 13.32 -0.54
N ALA A 179 -14.54 12.77 -1.65
CA ALA A 179 -15.82 12.05 -1.65
C ALA A 179 -15.77 10.89 -0.64
N THR A 180 -16.85 10.72 0.12
CA THR A 180 -17.01 9.66 1.10
C THR A 180 -18.25 8.85 0.77
N LEU A 181 -18.21 7.55 1.08
CA LEU A 181 -19.37 6.68 0.94
C LEU A 181 -20.53 7.15 1.82
N ALA A 182 -21.76 6.94 1.34
CA ALA A 182 -22.96 7.22 2.12
C ALA A 182 -23.00 6.34 3.40
N PRO A 183 -23.30 6.90 4.57
CA PRO A 183 -23.38 6.14 5.82
C PRO A 183 -24.56 5.16 5.78
N LYS A 184 -24.33 3.90 6.15
CA LYS A 184 -25.38 2.84 6.20
C LYS A 184 -25.78 2.48 7.63
N LYS A 185 -24.97 2.80 8.63
CA LYS A 185 -25.18 2.52 10.06
C LYS A 185 -25.27 3.81 10.87
N THR A 186 -25.79 3.68 12.09
CA THR A 186 -25.92 4.77 13.06
C THR A 186 -25.17 4.43 14.37
N GLY A 187 -24.87 5.45 15.18
CA GLY A 187 -24.26 5.29 16.52
C GLY A 187 -22.80 4.84 16.54
N ILE A 188 -22.42 4.04 17.54
CA ILE A 188 -21.03 3.56 17.75
C ILE A 188 -20.60 2.64 16.59
N ALA A 189 -21.53 1.86 16.04
CA ALA A 189 -21.26 1.03 14.88
C ALA A 189 -20.85 1.87 13.67
N HIS A 190 -21.49 3.03 13.44
CA HIS A 190 -21.06 3.97 12.40
C HIS A 190 -19.64 4.50 12.65
N LEU A 191 -19.35 4.93 13.89
CA LEU A 191 -18.03 5.48 14.25
C LEU A 191 -16.90 4.45 14.11
N LEU A 192 -17.14 3.21 14.52
CA LEU A 192 -16.13 2.15 14.51
C LEU A 192 -16.00 1.51 13.11
N THR A 193 -17.10 1.31 12.38
CA THR A 193 -17.12 0.44 11.19
C THR A 193 -17.29 1.15 9.86
N GLU A 194 -17.81 2.39 9.83
CA GLU A 194 -18.06 3.11 8.57
C GLU A 194 -17.25 4.40 8.44
N LYS A 195 -17.14 5.17 9.52
CA LYS A 195 -16.39 6.42 9.51
C LYS A 195 -14.91 6.13 9.18
N PRO A 196 -14.31 6.81 8.20
CA PRO A 196 -12.87 6.70 7.96
C PRO A 196 -12.13 7.30 9.16
N TRP A 197 -11.24 6.51 9.77
CA TRP A 197 -10.44 6.98 10.89
C TRP A 197 -9.35 7.91 10.40
N HIS A 198 -9.12 9.01 11.12
CA HIS A 198 -8.04 9.92 10.76
C HIS A 198 -6.69 9.25 11.01
N PHE A 199 -5.82 9.23 9.99
CA PHE A 199 -4.51 8.56 10.04
C PHE A 199 -3.69 8.87 11.31
N TYR A 200 -3.63 10.14 11.73
CA TYR A 200 -2.91 10.55 12.95
C TYR A 200 -3.56 10.07 14.25
N VAL A 201 -4.89 9.94 14.29
CA VAL A 201 -5.60 9.41 15.47
C VAL A 201 -5.33 7.92 15.59
N THR A 202 -5.42 7.17 14.49
CA THR A 202 -5.03 5.76 14.44
C THR A 202 -3.58 5.57 14.90
N ALA A 203 -2.65 6.40 14.40
CA ALA A 203 -1.25 6.37 14.81
C ALA A 203 -1.08 6.57 16.32
N ALA A 204 -1.75 7.57 16.90
CA ALA A 204 -1.70 7.80 18.35
C ALA A 204 -2.23 6.60 19.14
N ILE A 205 -3.34 5.99 18.71
CA ILE A 205 -3.92 4.80 19.35
C ILE A 205 -2.96 3.61 19.25
N ILE A 206 -2.35 3.37 18.08
CA ILE A 206 -1.34 2.30 17.90
C ILE A 206 -0.15 2.53 18.83
N GLY A 207 0.32 3.78 18.96
CA GLY A 207 1.39 4.15 19.89
C GLY A 207 1.02 3.84 21.34
N VAL A 208 -0.18 4.22 21.80
CA VAL A 208 -0.65 3.89 23.16
C VAL A 208 -0.74 2.38 23.38
N ILE A 209 -1.27 1.64 22.39
CA ILE A 209 -1.33 0.17 22.45
C ILE A 209 0.07 -0.42 22.62
N GLY A 210 1.08 0.08 21.90
CA GLY A 210 2.44 -0.44 22.03
C GLY A 210 3.12 -0.09 23.35
N VAL A 211 2.80 1.05 23.98
CA VAL A 211 3.24 1.35 25.36
C VAL A 211 2.63 0.36 26.35
N ILE A 212 1.33 0.07 26.23
CA ILE A 212 0.62 -0.89 27.11
C ILE A 212 1.09 -2.33 26.87
N ALA A 213 1.41 -2.67 25.63
CA ALA A 213 1.85 -4.00 25.24
C ALA A 213 3.16 -4.41 25.94
N TRP A 214 4.07 -3.47 26.21
CA TRP A 214 5.38 -3.80 26.75
C TRP A 214 5.32 -4.37 28.18
N PRO A 215 4.70 -3.71 29.18
CA PRO A 215 4.58 -4.29 30.53
C PRO A 215 3.84 -5.63 30.53
N LEU A 216 2.81 -5.78 29.67
CA LEU A 216 2.05 -7.03 29.54
C LEU A 216 2.91 -8.17 28.98
N SER A 217 3.78 -7.88 28.00
CA SER A 217 4.76 -8.83 27.50
C SER A 217 5.82 -9.14 28.55
N ALA A 218 6.36 -8.13 29.24
CA ALA A 218 7.38 -8.28 30.27
C ALA A 218 6.89 -9.16 31.43
N ALA A 219 5.63 -9.01 31.84
CA ALA A 219 4.98 -9.84 32.86
C ALA A 219 4.88 -11.34 32.48
N THR A 220 5.13 -11.71 31.22
CA THR A 220 5.18 -13.10 30.75
C THR A 220 6.60 -13.64 30.56
N GLY A 221 7.62 -12.87 30.97
CA GLY A 221 9.04 -13.22 30.79
C GLY A 221 9.66 -12.75 29.48
N ARG A 222 8.88 -12.11 28.59
CA ARG A 222 9.37 -11.50 27.34
C ARG A 222 9.49 -9.99 27.52
N ASN A 223 10.66 -9.51 27.92
CA ASN A 223 10.92 -8.08 28.11
C ASN A 223 11.20 -7.37 26.78
N SER A 224 10.18 -7.27 25.93
CA SER A 224 10.26 -6.60 24.63
C SER A 224 8.90 -6.03 24.26
N GLY A 225 8.90 -4.93 23.50
CA GLY A 225 7.68 -4.30 23.00
C GLY A 225 7.00 -5.08 21.86
N LEU A 226 6.20 -4.36 21.08
CA LEU A 226 5.55 -4.89 19.89
C LEU A 226 6.58 -5.47 18.90
N GLY A 227 6.37 -6.73 18.52
CA GLY A 227 7.19 -7.42 17.54
C GLY A 227 6.33 -8.35 16.71
N ILE A 228 6.65 -8.47 15.41
CA ILE A 228 5.92 -9.34 14.49
C ILE A 228 6.81 -10.46 13.95
N THR A 229 8.08 -10.17 13.65
CA THR A 229 9.00 -11.14 13.03
C THR A 229 9.25 -12.36 13.90
N THR A 230 9.78 -12.16 15.11
CA THR A 230 10.08 -13.27 16.02
C THR A 230 8.81 -14.06 16.36
N PRO A 231 7.68 -13.43 16.73
CA PRO A 231 6.44 -14.18 16.92
C PRO A 231 5.92 -14.96 15.71
N SER A 232 6.11 -14.44 14.50
CA SER A 232 5.72 -15.17 13.28
C SER A 232 6.63 -16.38 13.05
N ALA A 233 7.92 -16.23 13.31
CA ALA A 233 8.89 -17.32 13.27
C ALA A 233 8.62 -18.37 14.36
N ASP A 234 8.29 -17.93 15.58
CA ASP A 234 7.95 -18.79 16.72
C ASP A 234 6.70 -19.62 16.41
N LEU A 235 5.67 -19.00 15.82
CA LEU A 235 4.47 -19.71 15.39
C LEU A 235 4.78 -20.76 14.32
N ALA A 236 5.57 -20.42 13.30
CA ALA A 236 5.96 -21.37 12.25
C ALA A 236 6.84 -22.51 12.80
N SER A 237 7.73 -22.21 13.74
CA SER A 237 8.57 -23.19 14.41
C SER A 237 7.74 -24.11 15.31
N TRP A 238 6.79 -23.55 16.07
CA TRP A 238 5.87 -24.34 16.89
C TRP A 238 5.01 -25.28 16.04
N LEU A 239 4.49 -24.81 14.90
CA LEU A 239 3.69 -25.64 13.99
C LEU A 239 4.49 -26.81 13.38
N THR A 240 5.80 -26.64 13.16
CA THR A 240 6.62 -27.67 12.51
C THR A 240 7.34 -28.59 13.51
N THR A 241 7.73 -28.08 14.68
CA THR A 241 8.52 -28.83 15.67
C THR A 241 7.75 -29.20 16.94
N ALA A 242 6.54 -28.65 17.12
CA ALA A 242 5.74 -28.76 18.35
C ALA A 242 6.48 -28.32 19.64
N ASN A 243 7.54 -27.50 19.52
CA ASN A 243 8.31 -27.03 20.67
C ASN A 243 7.49 -26.04 21.53
N PRO A 244 7.11 -26.39 22.78
CA PRO A 244 6.25 -25.55 23.62
C PRO A 244 6.88 -24.20 23.98
N ALA A 245 8.22 -24.06 23.94
CA ALA A 245 8.90 -22.79 24.23
C ALA A 245 8.55 -21.68 23.23
N ASN A 246 8.20 -22.06 22.00
CA ASN A 246 7.84 -21.10 20.95
C ASN A 246 6.38 -20.65 21.05
N TRP A 247 5.56 -21.30 21.88
CA TRP A 247 4.20 -20.82 22.15
C TRP A 247 4.20 -19.76 23.26
N ASN A 248 4.37 -18.50 22.87
CA ASN A 248 4.56 -17.38 23.80
C ASN A 248 3.55 -16.23 23.59
N TRP A 249 3.69 -15.17 24.39
CA TRP A 249 2.81 -13.99 24.35
C TRP A 249 2.81 -13.30 22.98
N GLY A 250 3.97 -13.27 22.32
CA GLY A 250 4.12 -12.69 20.99
C GLY A 250 3.32 -13.45 19.94
N VAL A 251 3.34 -14.79 19.97
CA VAL A 251 2.54 -15.63 19.06
C VAL A 251 1.05 -15.31 19.19
N LEU A 252 0.57 -15.20 20.42
CA LEU A 252 -0.82 -14.81 20.67
C LEU A 252 -1.12 -13.39 20.19
N LEU A 253 -0.16 -12.46 20.25
CA LEU A 253 -0.31 -11.12 19.69
C LEU A 253 -0.51 -11.15 18.17
N VAL A 254 0.31 -11.88 17.41
CA VAL A 254 0.14 -11.95 15.95
C VAL A 254 -1.14 -12.67 15.52
N LEU A 255 -1.52 -13.74 16.23
CA LEU A 255 -2.84 -14.38 16.05
C LEU A 255 -3.99 -13.44 16.41
N GLY A 256 -3.81 -12.62 17.43
CA GLY A 256 -4.76 -11.58 17.82
C GLY A 256 -4.95 -10.58 16.69
N ILE A 257 -3.88 -10.12 16.04
CA ILE A 257 -3.97 -9.18 14.90
C ILE A 257 -4.84 -9.77 13.79
N LEU A 258 -4.69 -11.06 13.48
CA LEU A 258 -5.51 -11.75 12.49
C LEU A 258 -6.99 -11.75 12.89
N VAL A 259 -7.31 -12.13 14.13
CA VAL A 259 -8.69 -12.18 14.64
C VAL A 259 -9.33 -10.79 14.67
N GLY A 260 -8.62 -9.80 15.20
CA GLY A 260 -9.10 -8.43 15.32
C GLY A 260 -9.37 -7.76 13.97
N SER A 261 -8.48 -7.99 13.00
CA SER A 261 -8.65 -7.48 11.64
C SER A 261 -9.78 -8.18 10.90
N TYR A 262 -9.97 -9.49 11.08
CA TYR A 262 -11.12 -10.22 10.54
C TYR A 262 -12.45 -9.69 11.09
N ILE A 263 -12.53 -9.47 12.41
CA ILE A 263 -13.72 -8.88 13.05
C ILE A 263 -13.98 -7.49 12.47
N ALA A 264 -12.95 -6.65 12.35
CA ALA A 264 -13.07 -5.31 11.78
C ALA A 264 -13.57 -5.35 10.33
N ALA A 265 -12.95 -6.17 9.47
CA ALA A 265 -13.29 -6.30 8.06
C ALA A 265 -14.72 -6.84 7.84
N LYS A 266 -15.14 -7.83 8.64
CA LYS A 266 -16.52 -8.34 8.59
C LYS A 266 -17.52 -7.31 9.10
N ALA A 267 -17.17 -6.59 10.17
CA ALA A 267 -18.01 -5.54 10.72
C ALA A 267 -18.13 -4.34 9.77
N SER A 268 -17.12 -4.02 8.97
CA SER A 268 -17.17 -2.94 7.95
C SER A 268 -17.74 -3.39 6.60
N GLY A 269 -17.97 -4.69 6.38
CA GLY A 269 -18.38 -5.22 5.08
C GLY A 269 -17.26 -5.22 4.03
N GLU A 270 -16.00 -5.15 4.47
CA GLU A 270 -14.80 -5.12 3.63
C GLU A 270 -14.13 -6.50 3.45
N PHE A 271 -14.64 -7.53 4.16
CA PHE A 271 -14.15 -8.89 4.05
C PHE A 271 -14.61 -9.55 2.75
N ARG A 272 -13.63 -10.00 1.95
CA ARG A 272 -13.85 -10.85 0.78
C ARG A 272 -12.58 -11.62 0.47
N VAL A 273 -12.75 -12.90 0.14
CA VAL A 273 -11.63 -13.73 -0.34
C VAL A 273 -11.25 -13.26 -1.74
N ARG A 274 -10.04 -12.72 -1.87
CA ARG A 274 -9.48 -12.17 -3.11
C ARG A 274 -8.28 -13.00 -3.51
N VAL A 275 -8.43 -13.75 -4.60
CA VAL A 275 -7.38 -14.62 -5.14
C VAL A 275 -6.53 -13.80 -6.13
N PRO A 276 -5.21 -13.67 -5.90
CA PRO A 276 -4.35 -12.95 -6.83
C PRO A 276 -4.16 -13.74 -8.13
N ASP A 277 -3.80 -13.04 -9.20
CA ASP A 277 -3.32 -13.67 -10.43
C ASP A 277 -1.95 -14.38 -10.19
N GLY A 278 -1.54 -15.21 -11.15
CA GLY A 278 -0.32 -16.00 -11.03
C GLY A 278 0.94 -15.13 -10.83
N ARG A 279 1.00 -13.96 -11.48
CA ARG A 279 2.12 -13.03 -11.35
C ARG A 279 2.20 -12.44 -9.94
N GLN A 280 1.07 -12.00 -9.38
CA GLN A 280 1.04 -11.46 -8.03
C GLN A 280 1.26 -12.56 -6.97
N ALA A 281 0.86 -13.80 -7.23
CA ALA A 281 1.19 -14.94 -6.37
C ALA A 281 2.71 -15.15 -6.27
N VAL A 282 3.43 -15.15 -7.40
CA VAL A 282 4.91 -15.26 -7.42
C VAL A 282 5.56 -14.08 -6.69
N ARG A 283 5.08 -12.84 -6.93
CA ARG A 283 5.55 -11.66 -6.19
C ARG A 283 5.34 -11.79 -4.69
N SER A 284 4.23 -12.38 -4.26
CA SER A 284 3.92 -12.62 -2.85
C SER A 284 4.87 -13.65 -2.23
N VAL A 285 5.24 -14.71 -2.96
CA VAL A 285 6.25 -15.69 -2.51
C VAL A 285 7.61 -15.04 -2.35
N VAL A 286 8.12 -14.39 -3.41
CA VAL A 286 9.45 -13.76 -3.40
C VAL A 286 9.49 -12.65 -2.35
N GLY A 287 8.46 -11.81 -2.28
CA GLY A 287 8.32 -10.75 -1.29
C GLY A 287 8.32 -11.29 0.14
N GLY A 288 7.56 -12.35 0.41
CA GLY A 288 7.52 -13.00 1.72
C GLY A 288 8.88 -13.54 2.17
N VAL A 289 9.61 -14.24 1.28
CA VAL A 289 10.96 -14.74 1.59
C VAL A 289 11.93 -13.58 1.86
N MET A 290 11.94 -12.55 1.02
CA MET A 290 12.80 -11.37 1.21
C MET A 290 12.46 -10.63 2.51
N MET A 291 11.18 -10.52 2.85
CA MET A 291 10.74 -9.96 4.13
C MET A 291 11.26 -10.79 5.30
N GLY A 292 11.23 -12.12 5.22
CA GLY A 292 11.58 -12.94 6.38
C GLY A 292 13.08 -12.96 6.63
N VAL A 293 13.87 -13.14 5.57
CA VAL A 293 15.34 -13.07 5.63
C VAL A 293 15.80 -11.67 6.02
N GLY A 294 15.28 -10.64 5.34
CA GLY A 294 15.65 -9.25 5.60
C GLY A 294 15.28 -8.78 7.00
N ALA A 295 14.13 -9.19 7.54
CA ALA A 295 13.72 -8.82 8.89
C ALA A 295 14.59 -9.46 9.97
N VAL A 296 15.08 -10.69 9.75
CA VAL A 296 15.96 -11.37 10.71
C VAL A 296 17.34 -10.73 10.72
N TRP A 297 17.95 -10.51 9.55
CA TRP A 297 19.22 -9.79 9.47
C TRP A 297 19.13 -8.35 9.99
N ALA A 298 18.01 -7.67 9.75
CA ALA A 298 17.80 -6.34 10.29
C ALA A 298 17.59 -6.30 11.81
N GLY A 299 17.41 -7.45 12.47
CA GLY A 299 17.02 -7.53 13.88
C GLY A 299 15.58 -7.06 14.13
N GLY A 300 14.75 -6.93 13.09
CA GLY A 300 13.36 -6.48 13.20
C GLY A 300 12.73 -6.03 11.89
N CYS A 301 11.40 -6.07 11.84
CA CYS A 301 10.60 -5.47 10.77
C CYS A 301 10.30 -3.99 11.03
N THR A 302 9.45 -3.37 10.20
CA THR A 302 8.96 -1.99 10.39
C THR A 302 8.30 -1.72 11.74
N VAL A 303 7.70 -2.73 12.39
CA VAL A 303 7.14 -2.58 13.74
C VAL A 303 8.26 -2.54 14.78
N GLY A 304 9.11 -3.56 14.81
CA GLY A 304 10.20 -3.68 15.78
C GLY A 304 11.23 -2.57 15.61
N ASN A 305 11.83 -2.47 14.43
CA ASN A 305 12.85 -1.46 14.17
C ASN A 305 12.25 -0.06 13.97
N GLY A 306 11.18 0.03 13.17
CA GLY A 306 10.65 1.32 12.74
C GLY A 306 9.77 2.04 13.76
N MET A 307 9.08 1.34 14.66
CA MET A 307 8.21 1.97 15.68
C MET A 307 8.75 1.84 17.10
N VAL A 308 9.36 0.71 17.45
CA VAL A 308 9.82 0.45 18.81
C VAL A 308 11.27 0.92 19.01
N GLN A 309 12.21 0.40 18.22
CA GLN A 309 13.64 0.74 18.37
C GLN A 309 13.96 2.22 18.07
N THR A 310 13.32 2.82 17.07
CA THR A 310 13.42 4.27 16.80
C THR A 310 12.93 5.12 17.98
N SER A 311 11.91 4.66 18.71
CA SER A 311 11.39 5.36 19.90
C SER A 311 12.29 5.21 21.13
N LEU A 312 13.13 4.18 21.16
CA LEU A 312 14.23 4.02 22.12
C LEU A 312 15.50 4.75 21.69
N PHE A 313 15.48 5.42 20.53
CA PHE A 313 16.64 6.11 19.95
C PHE A 313 17.85 5.19 19.72
N SER A 314 17.63 3.91 19.39
CA SER A 314 18.73 2.99 19.08
C SER A 314 19.29 3.19 17.67
N TYR A 315 20.59 2.97 17.50
CA TYR A 315 21.24 3.05 16.19
C TYR A 315 20.62 2.05 15.21
N GLN A 316 20.34 0.84 15.68
CA GLN A 316 19.67 -0.20 14.90
C GLN A 316 18.35 0.32 14.30
N GLY A 317 17.47 0.92 15.12
CA GLY A 317 16.16 1.38 14.65
C GLY A 317 16.27 2.44 13.55
N TRP A 318 17.12 3.44 13.74
CA TRP A 318 17.31 4.54 12.78
C TRP A 318 18.01 4.10 11.50
N VAL A 319 19.04 3.26 11.59
CA VAL A 319 19.74 2.75 10.41
C VAL A 319 18.84 1.79 9.63
N ALA A 320 18.11 0.92 10.32
CA ALA A 320 17.17 -0.01 9.69
C ALA A 320 16.07 0.74 8.93
N ILE A 321 15.43 1.76 9.53
CA ILE A 321 14.33 2.46 8.86
C ILE A 321 14.81 3.23 7.61
N VAL A 322 16.01 3.79 7.63
CA VAL A 322 16.62 4.42 6.45
C VAL A 322 16.91 3.38 5.37
N ALA A 323 17.52 2.25 5.73
CA ALA A 323 17.81 1.17 4.79
C ALA A 323 16.52 0.58 4.17
N ILE A 324 15.47 0.39 4.98
CA ILE A 324 14.15 -0.03 4.52
C ILE A 324 13.57 1.00 3.55
N ALA A 325 13.63 2.30 3.87
CA ALA A 325 13.15 3.35 2.99
C ALA A 325 13.89 3.38 1.65
N LEU A 326 15.22 3.19 1.65
CA LEU A 326 16.02 3.09 0.44
C LEU A 326 15.65 1.84 -0.39
N GLY A 327 15.44 0.69 0.27
CA GLY A 327 14.96 -0.52 -0.39
C GLY A 327 13.58 -0.32 -1.04
N VAL A 328 12.66 0.33 -0.33
CA VAL A 328 11.33 0.68 -0.89
C VAL A 328 11.46 1.61 -2.09
N GLY A 329 12.35 2.63 -2.02
CA GLY A 329 12.59 3.54 -3.13
C GLY A 329 13.17 2.84 -4.37
N ALA A 330 14.12 1.92 -4.17
CA ALA A 330 14.67 1.09 -5.25
C ALA A 330 13.60 0.20 -5.87
N ALA A 331 12.84 -0.53 -5.04
CA ALA A 331 11.74 -1.38 -5.52
C ALA A 331 10.65 -0.58 -6.24
N ALA A 332 10.30 0.61 -5.74
CA ALA A 332 9.33 1.48 -6.40
C ALA A 332 9.78 1.87 -7.81
N LYS A 333 11.06 2.23 -7.97
CA LYS A 333 11.62 2.58 -9.29
C LYS A 333 11.69 1.39 -10.25
N ILE A 334 11.94 0.19 -9.74
CA ILE A 334 12.13 -1.02 -10.56
C ILE A 334 10.80 -1.65 -10.93
N TRP A 335 9.87 -1.83 -9.98
CA TRP A 335 8.67 -2.65 -10.14
C TRP A 335 7.34 -1.89 -10.20
N LEU A 336 7.26 -0.66 -9.69
CA LEU A 336 6.00 0.12 -9.67
C LEU A 336 5.91 1.01 -10.91
N LYS A 337 5.73 0.38 -12.07
CA LYS A 337 5.45 1.07 -13.34
C LYS A 337 4.02 0.72 -13.79
N PRO A 338 3.30 1.65 -14.45
CA PRO A 338 2.02 1.34 -15.08
C PRO A 338 2.23 0.27 -16.16
N ASP A 339 1.27 -0.64 -16.31
CA ASP A 339 1.36 -1.74 -17.28
C ASP A 339 1.40 -1.23 -18.73
N GLN A 340 0.72 -0.13 -19.01
CA GLN A 340 0.91 0.70 -20.20
C GLN A 340 1.25 2.11 -19.73
N PRO A 341 2.48 2.61 -19.92
CA PRO A 341 2.80 4.01 -19.65
C PRO A 341 2.17 4.91 -20.73
N TYR A 342 1.44 5.95 -20.33
CA TYR A 342 0.96 6.96 -21.26
C TYR A 342 2.13 7.66 -21.98
N ASN A 343 2.12 7.66 -23.31
CA ASN A 343 3.05 8.39 -24.14
C ASN A 343 2.30 9.54 -24.85
N PRO A 344 2.68 10.81 -24.64
CA PRO A 344 2.05 11.96 -25.31
C PRO A 344 2.09 11.91 -26.84
N GLN A 345 2.95 11.07 -27.43
CA GLN A 345 3.01 10.87 -28.88
C GLN A 345 1.84 10.03 -29.41
N ASP A 346 1.17 9.26 -28.54
CA ASP A 346 -0.01 8.46 -28.86
C ASP A 346 -1.28 9.34 -28.98
N ASP A 347 -1.18 10.63 -28.60
CA ASP A 347 -2.22 11.64 -28.84
C ASP A 347 -2.22 12.18 -30.28
N GLY A 348 -1.26 11.75 -31.12
CA GLY A 348 -1.25 12.02 -32.55
C GLY A 348 -2.41 11.32 -33.26
N PRO A 349 -2.83 11.78 -34.45
CA PRO A 349 -3.92 11.13 -35.19
C PRO A 349 -3.57 9.66 -35.40
N SER A 350 -4.31 8.76 -34.74
CA SER A 350 -4.20 7.34 -34.98
C SER A 350 -4.51 7.11 -36.45
N ALA A 351 -3.52 6.64 -37.21
CA ALA A 351 -3.79 6.07 -38.51
C ALA A 351 -4.65 4.83 -38.25
N VAL A 352 -5.96 4.97 -38.44
CA VAL A 352 -6.86 3.84 -38.55
C VAL A 352 -6.30 3.02 -39.70
N ALA A 353 -5.63 1.90 -39.39
CA ALA A 353 -5.34 0.90 -40.38
C ALA A 353 -6.70 0.31 -40.76
N ASP A 354 -7.21 0.71 -41.92
CA ASP A 354 -8.31 0.02 -42.62
C ASP A 354 -7.82 -1.39 -43.04
N ASP A 355 -7.61 -2.27 -42.06
CA ASP A 355 -7.45 -3.71 -42.28
C ASP A 355 -8.81 -4.39 -42.05
N ASP A 356 -9.79 -4.01 -42.86
CA ASP A 356 -10.89 -4.88 -43.25
C ASP A 356 -11.54 -4.32 -44.53
N PRO A 357 -11.37 -4.93 -45.71
CA PRO A 357 -12.12 -4.52 -46.87
C PRO A 357 -13.59 -4.87 -46.62
N ALA A 358 -14.41 -3.83 -46.39
CA ALA A 358 -15.86 -3.95 -46.38
C ALA A 358 -16.33 -4.73 -47.63
N PRO A 359 -17.33 -5.62 -47.52
CA PRO A 359 -17.81 -6.39 -48.65
C PRO A 359 -18.32 -5.42 -49.72
N ALA A 360 -17.71 -5.48 -50.91
CA ALA A 360 -18.11 -4.69 -52.05
C ALA A 360 -19.59 -4.97 -52.39
N VAL A 361 -20.45 -3.99 -52.13
CA VAL A 361 -21.81 -3.98 -52.65
C VAL A 361 -21.71 -3.66 -54.14
N THR A 362 -21.69 -4.70 -54.96
CA THR A 362 -21.70 -4.59 -56.42
C THR A 362 -23.08 -4.10 -56.87
N ILE A 363 -23.17 -2.84 -57.26
CA ILE A 363 -24.32 -2.32 -58.01
C ILE A 363 -24.21 -2.87 -59.43
N VAL A 364 -25.12 -3.77 -59.81
CA VAL A 364 -25.24 -4.29 -61.18
C VAL A 364 -26.07 -3.29 -62.01
N PRO A 365 -25.53 -2.68 -63.08
CA PRO A 365 -26.35 -1.90 -64.01
C PRO A 365 -27.03 -2.84 -65.00
N GLU A 366 -28.33 -2.63 -65.18
CA GLU A 366 -29.21 -3.32 -66.13
C GLU A 366 -28.74 -3.08 -67.58
N THR A 367 -28.32 -4.14 -68.27
CA THR A 367 -28.00 -4.10 -69.70
C THR A 367 -29.28 -4.25 -70.53
N ALA A 368 -29.67 -3.21 -71.26
CA ALA A 368 -30.54 -3.33 -72.42
C ALA A 368 -29.82 -2.79 -73.68
N ALA A 369 -29.33 -3.76 -74.46
CA ALA A 369 -29.30 -3.84 -75.92
C ALA A 369 -28.88 -2.64 -76.80
N THR A 370 -27.78 -2.91 -77.53
CA THR A 370 -27.60 -2.80 -79.00
C THR A 370 -27.21 -1.48 -79.68
N THR A 371 -25.98 -1.56 -80.23
CA THR A 371 -25.54 -1.22 -81.61
C THR A 371 -25.32 0.24 -82.01
N GLY A 372 -24.10 0.50 -82.52
CA GLY A 372 -23.90 1.37 -83.69
C GLY A 372 -22.90 2.52 -83.52
N THR A 373 -21.62 2.22 -83.78
CA THR A 373 -20.60 3.06 -84.44
C THR A 373 -20.86 4.57 -84.66
N SER A 374 -19.97 5.42 -84.14
CA SER A 374 -19.01 6.26 -84.92
C SER A 374 -18.67 7.60 -84.24
N GLY A 375 -17.37 7.94 -84.25
CA GLY A 375 -16.89 9.29 -84.61
C GLY A 375 -17.04 10.47 -83.65
N ASN A 376 -15.88 10.94 -83.18
CA ASN A 376 -15.49 12.34 -82.96
C ASN A 376 -16.18 13.22 -81.90
N ALA A 377 -15.33 13.62 -80.93
CA ALA A 377 -15.09 14.97 -80.42
C ALA A 377 -16.27 15.95 -80.28
N VAL A 378 -16.40 16.57 -79.10
CA VAL A 378 -16.19 18.02 -78.88
C VAL A 378 -16.41 18.37 -77.39
N LEU A 379 -15.56 19.29 -76.94
CA LEU A 379 -15.49 19.97 -75.65
C LEU A 379 -16.83 20.52 -75.13
N THR A 380 -17.03 20.54 -73.81
CA THR A 380 -17.51 21.72 -73.05
C THR A 380 -17.24 21.58 -71.55
N ALA A 381 -17.00 22.73 -70.92
CA ALA A 381 -16.29 22.97 -69.67
C ALA A 381 -17.13 22.70 -68.38
N PRO A 382 -16.52 22.78 -67.18
CA PRO A 382 -17.01 22.15 -65.96
C PRO A 382 -18.01 23.02 -65.18
N ALA A 383 -18.93 22.36 -64.46
CA ALA A 383 -19.78 23.00 -63.44
C ALA A 383 -19.17 22.85 -62.05
N LEU A 384 -19.20 23.97 -61.32
CA LEU A 384 -18.58 24.25 -60.04
C LEU A 384 -19.13 23.42 -58.85
N THR A 385 -18.19 22.81 -58.13
CA THR A 385 -18.00 22.77 -56.67
C THR A 385 -19.23 22.94 -55.75
N ALA A 386 -19.57 21.87 -55.03
CA ALA A 386 -20.13 21.95 -53.68
C ALA A 386 -19.00 21.70 -52.67
N SER A 387 -18.60 22.75 -51.97
CA SER A 387 -17.65 22.68 -50.85
C SER A 387 -18.29 21.95 -49.68
N ALA A 388 -17.80 20.75 -49.36
CA ALA A 388 -18.07 20.11 -48.09
C ALA A 388 -17.35 20.90 -46.99
N LEU A 389 -18.13 21.48 -46.06
CA LEU A 389 -17.59 21.96 -44.79
C LEU A 389 -16.90 20.77 -44.11
N GLY A 390 -15.58 20.88 -43.93
CA GLY A 390 -14.83 19.99 -43.07
C GLY A 390 -15.36 20.09 -41.66
N ILE A 391 -16.09 19.07 -41.22
CA ILE A 391 -16.25 18.80 -39.80
C ILE A 391 -14.84 18.49 -39.31
N VAL A 392 -14.31 19.37 -38.45
CA VAL A 392 -13.12 19.08 -37.66
C VAL A 392 -13.46 17.85 -36.82
N GLY A 393 -13.10 16.67 -37.33
CA GLY A 393 -13.17 15.44 -36.58
C GLY A 393 -12.30 15.60 -35.35
N SER A 394 -12.92 15.50 -34.18
CA SER A 394 -12.22 15.27 -32.93
C SER A 394 -11.24 14.14 -33.15
N THR A 395 -9.94 14.44 -33.15
CA THR A 395 -8.89 13.43 -33.21
C THR A 395 -9.10 12.47 -32.05
N ALA A 396 -9.51 11.23 -32.33
CA ALA A 396 -9.68 10.22 -31.31
C ALA A 396 -8.30 9.96 -30.67
N ARG A 397 -8.14 10.30 -29.39
CA ARG A 397 -6.94 9.92 -28.62
C ARG A 397 -6.85 8.41 -28.54
N ASP A 398 -5.64 7.85 -28.53
CA ASP A 398 -5.44 6.47 -28.11
C ASP A 398 -5.81 6.33 -26.63
N LYS A 399 -6.92 5.65 -26.36
CA LYS A 399 -7.44 5.42 -25.00
C LYS A 399 -6.95 4.10 -24.40
N GLY A 400 -6.04 3.40 -25.08
CA GLY A 400 -5.41 2.16 -24.64
C GLY A 400 -6.41 1.08 -24.19
N ASN A 401 -6.14 0.40 -23.08
CA ASN A 401 -7.00 -0.68 -22.56
C ASN A 401 -8.30 -0.20 -21.86
N LEU A 402 -8.72 1.04 -22.04
CA LEU A 402 -9.97 1.54 -21.46
C LEU A 402 -11.17 1.02 -22.25
N THR A 403 -12.17 0.49 -21.54
CA THR A 403 -13.41 0.03 -22.17
C THR A 403 -14.38 1.20 -22.31
N ASP A 404 -14.82 1.50 -23.53
CA ASP A 404 -15.82 2.54 -23.79
C ASP A 404 -17.20 2.12 -23.23
N LEU A 405 -17.79 2.94 -22.37
CA LEU A 405 -19.15 2.75 -21.84
C LEU A 405 -20.18 3.66 -22.54
N GLY A 406 -19.75 4.46 -23.52
CA GLY A 406 -20.55 5.48 -24.18
C GLY A 406 -20.66 6.77 -23.37
N ASN A 407 -21.12 7.84 -24.02
CA ASN A 407 -21.33 9.17 -23.43
C ASN A 407 -20.08 9.79 -22.77
N GLY A 408 -18.89 9.51 -23.30
CA GLY A 408 -17.62 10.01 -22.76
C GLY A 408 -17.22 9.38 -21.42
N ARG A 409 -17.70 8.16 -21.14
CA ARG A 409 -17.35 7.38 -19.95
C ARG A 409 -16.45 6.21 -20.33
N TRP A 410 -15.34 6.08 -19.63
CA TRP A 410 -14.29 5.09 -19.91
C TRP A 410 -14.06 4.23 -18.68
N LYS A 411 -14.19 2.91 -18.82
CA LYS A 411 -14.01 1.96 -17.72
C LYS A 411 -12.58 1.44 -17.65
N MET A 412 -12.07 1.38 -16.42
CA MET A 412 -10.81 0.74 -16.05
C MET A 412 -11.09 -0.30 -14.96
N ASP A 413 -10.74 -1.56 -15.22
CA ASP A 413 -10.87 -2.64 -14.25
C ASP A 413 -9.55 -2.86 -13.52
N THR A 414 -9.57 -2.72 -12.18
CA THR A 414 -8.43 -2.96 -11.30
C THR A 414 -8.79 -3.95 -10.18
N LEU A 415 -9.81 -4.78 -10.39
CA LEU A 415 -10.22 -5.81 -9.44
C LEU A 415 -9.11 -6.85 -9.24
N GLY A 416 -8.84 -7.20 -7.98
CA GLY A 416 -7.76 -8.10 -7.60
C GLY A 416 -6.38 -7.44 -7.56
N ALA A 417 -6.25 -6.20 -8.05
CA ALA A 417 -4.99 -5.48 -8.02
C ALA A 417 -4.60 -5.08 -6.59
N VAL A 418 -3.32 -5.25 -6.27
CA VAL A 418 -2.79 -4.89 -4.96
C VAL A 418 -2.34 -3.43 -4.95
N CYS A 419 -2.58 -2.72 -3.86
CA CYS A 419 -2.10 -1.34 -3.74
C CYS A 419 -0.56 -1.25 -3.89
N PRO A 420 -0.03 -0.34 -4.72
CA PRO A 420 -0.62 0.91 -5.21
C PRO A 420 -1.25 0.86 -6.61
N PHE A 421 -1.31 -0.29 -7.27
CA PHE A 421 -1.61 -0.37 -8.71
C PHE A 421 -2.91 0.35 -9.13
N PRO A 422 -4.04 0.23 -8.40
CA PRO A 422 -5.25 0.98 -8.75
C PRO A 422 -5.06 2.50 -8.87
N LEU A 423 -4.23 3.11 -8.01
CA LEU A 423 -3.95 4.55 -8.07
C LEU A 423 -2.95 4.91 -9.19
N ILE A 424 -1.94 4.06 -9.41
CA ILE A 424 -0.93 4.30 -10.45
C ILE A 424 -1.59 4.22 -11.82
N GLU A 425 -2.41 3.20 -12.05
CA GLU A 425 -3.15 3.01 -13.30
C GLU A 425 -4.19 4.11 -13.51
N ALA A 426 -4.93 4.51 -12.47
CA ALA A 426 -5.88 5.62 -12.57
C ALA A 426 -5.21 6.93 -12.99
N LYS A 427 -4.05 7.24 -12.41
CA LYS A 427 -3.25 8.44 -12.75
C LYS A 427 -2.70 8.43 -14.17
N ASP A 428 -2.47 7.25 -14.73
CA ASP A 428 -2.02 7.10 -16.11
C ASP A 428 -3.20 7.16 -17.07
N ALA A 429 -4.26 6.42 -16.79
CA ALA A 429 -5.50 6.34 -17.56
C ALA A 429 -6.20 7.69 -17.69
N ILE A 430 -6.27 8.50 -16.62
CA ILE A 430 -6.95 9.82 -16.68
C ILE A 430 -6.32 10.75 -17.74
N LYS A 431 -5.03 10.56 -18.06
CA LYS A 431 -4.33 11.40 -19.04
C LYS A 431 -4.77 11.11 -20.47
N ARG A 432 -5.35 9.93 -20.72
CA ARG A 432 -5.79 9.45 -22.04
C ARG A 432 -7.19 9.93 -22.41
N ILE A 433 -8.04 10.25 -21.42
CA ILE A 433 -9.41 10.71 -21.64
C ILE A 433 -9.47 12.24 -21.75
N ASP A 434 -10.47 12.81 -22.41
CA ASP A 434 -10.59 14.27 -22.59
C ASP A 434 -11.06 15.01 -21.34
N VAL A 435 -10.78 16.32 -21.27
CA VAL A 435 -11.28 17.16 -20.17
C VAL A 435 -12.81 17.15 -20.20
N GLY A 436 -13.43 16.82 -19.07
CA GLY A 436 -14.88 16.65 -18.96
C GLY A 436 -15.39 15.22 -19.20
N GLU A 437 -14.57 14.30 -19.74
CA GLU A 437 -14.88 12.87 -19.78
C GLU A 437 -14.70 12.22 -18.40
N GLU A 438 -15.34 11.06 -18.19
CA GLU A 438 -15.29 10.31 -16.93
C GLU A 438 -14.47 9.03 -17.04
N LEU A 439 -13.63 8.78 -16.04
CA LEU A 439 -12.97 7.50 -15.80
C LEU A 439 -13.72 6.75 -14.69
N VAL A 440 -14.33 5.61 -15.04
CA VAL A 440 -15.00 4.70 -14.11
C VAL A 440 -14.02 3.61 -13.69
N ILE A 441 -13.69 3.58 -12.41
CA ILE A 441 -12.68 2.69 -11.84
C ILE A 441 -13.36 1.67 -10.93
N GLU A 442 -13.25 0.40 -11.29
CA GLU A 442 -13.69 -0.72 -10.45
C GLU A 442 -12.49 -1.28 -9.69
N PHE A 443 -12.62 -1.41 -8.36
CA PHE A 443 -11.52 -1.84 -7.51
C PHE A 443 -11.99 -2.53 -6.23
N ASP A 444 -11.13 -3.35 -5.65
CA ASP A 444 -11.38 -4.09 -4.41
C ASP A 444 -10.25 -3.94 -3.38
N CYS A 445 -9.21 -3.13 -3.66
CA CYS A 445 -8.23 -2.72 -2.66
C CYS A 445 -8.87 -1.74 -1.68
N THR A 446 -9.00 -2.12 -0.41
CA THR A 446 -9.56 -1.27 0.66
C THR A 446 -8.89 0.10 0.72
N GLN A 447 -7.56 0.18 0.64
CA GLN A 447 -6.83 1.46 0.68
C GLN A 447 -7.17 2.42 -0.48
N ALA A 448 -7.60 1.90 -1.63
CA ALA A 448 -7.95 2.73 -2.77
C ALA A 448 -9.21 3.58 -2.51
N THR A 449 -10.09 3.16 -1.58
CA THR A 449 -11.26 3.97 -1.18
C THR A 449 -10.88 5.26 -0.44
N ASP A 450 -9.66 5.38 0.09
CA ASP A 450 -9.12 6.65 0.61
C ASP A 450 -8.23 7.35 -0.41
N ALA A 451 -7.47 6.59 -1.19
CA ALA A 451 -6.43 7.13 -2.06
C ALA A 451 -7.01 7.75 -3.34
N LEU A 452 -7.98 7.11 -4.00
CA LEU A 452 -8.59 7.59 -5.25
C LEU A 452 -9.40 8.88 -5.06
N PRO A 453 -10.35 8.99 -4.10
CA PRO A 453 -11.08 10.24 -3.90
C PRO A 453 -10.19 11.41 -3.49
N ARG A 454 -9.14 11.13 -2.71
CA ARG A 454 -8.18 12.15 -2.29
C ARG A 454 -7.31 12.62 -3.43
N TRP A 455 -6.85 11.70 -4.27
CA TRP A 455 -6.12 12.03 -5.48
C TRP A 455 -6.97 12.92 -6.38
N ALA A 456 -8.21 12.53 -6.68
CA ALA A 456 -9.12 13.34 -7.48
C ALA A 456 -9.28 14.76 -6.90
N ALA A 457 -9.55 14.87 -5.59
CA ALA A 457 -9.67 16.17 -4.93
C ALA A 457 -8.38 17.02 -4.93
N THR A 458 -7.20 16.38 -4.90
CA THR A 458 -5.90 17.07 -4.86
C THR A 458 -5.47 17.55 -6.25
N ASP A 459 -5.75 16.76 -7.28
CA ASP A 459 -5.37 17.03 -8.68
C ASP A 459 -6.49 17.79 -9.44
N GLY A 460 -7.56 18.21 -8.75
CA GLY A 460 -8.62 19.04 -9.32
C GLY A 460 -9.64 18.29 -10.18
N HIS A 461 -9.73 16.96 -10.02
CA HIS A 461 -10.74 16.14 -10.68
C HIS A 461 -12.01 16.03 -9.83
N GLU A 462 -13.16 15.94 -10.49
CA GLU A 462 -14.46 15.84 -9.83
C GLU A 462 -14.85 14.37 -9.67
N VAL A 463 -15.26 13.96 -8.46
CA VAL A 463 -15.79 12.61 -8.23
C VAL A 463 -17.30 12.66 -8.42
N THR A 464 -17.80 12.12 -9.54
CA THR A 464 -19.23 12.16 -9.88
C THR A 464 -20.00 10.99 -9.28
N GLN A 465 -19.33 9.88 -9.01
CA GLN A 465 -19.91 8.70 -8.38
C GLN A 465 -18.90 8.05 -7.42
N PHE A 466 -19.34 7.63 -6.24
CA PHE A 466 -18.54 6.77 -5.37
C PHE A 466 -19.44 5.85 -4.54
N GLU A 467 -19.46 4.56 -4.90
CA GLU A 467 -20.40 3.60 -4.36
C GLU A 467 -19.74 2.25 -4.07
N THR A 468 -20.37 1.47 -3.19
CA THR A 468 -20.00 0.06 -2.96
C THR A 468 -20.60 -0.80 -4.07
N ALA A 469 -19.80 -1.62 -4.73
CA ALA A 469 -20.25 -2.57 -5.75
C ALA A 469 -19.99 -4.01 -5.29
N GLY A 470 -21.08 -4.75 -5.06
CA GLY A 470 -21.03 -6.13 -4.58
C GLY A 470 -20.37 -6.30 -3.20
N ASP A 471 -19.89 -7.52 -2.93
CA ASP A 471 -19.18 -7.83 -1.69
C ASP A 471 -17.78 -7.23 -1.72
N ALA A 472 -17.52 -6.26 -0.85
CA ALA A 472 -16.22 -5.62 -0.62
C ALA A 472 -15.48 -5.14 -1.89
N GLY A 473 -16.25 -4.67 -2.88
CA GLY A 473 -15.78 -3.94 -4.06
C GLY A 473 -16.36 -2.52 -4.10
N TRP A 474 -15.73 -1.65 -4.88
CA TRP A 474 -16.10 -0.25 -5.01
C TRP A 474 -16.01 0.21 -6.46
N VAL A 475 -16.84 1.17 -6.80
CA VAL A 475 -16.79 1.89 -8.06
C VAL A 475 -16.68 3.37 -7.76
N ILE A 476 -15.71 4.02 -8.39
CA ILE A 476 -15.56 5.47 -8.37
C ILE A 476 -15.52 5.99 -9.81
N ALA A 477 -16.35 6.98 -10.12
CA ALA A 477 -16.30 7.72 -11.36
C ALA A 477 -15.61 9.07 -11.11
N VAL A 478 -14.54 9.33 -11.87
CA VAL A 478 -13.73 10.53 -11.76
C VAL A 478 -13.79 11.27 -13.09
N LYS A 479 -14.40 12.45 -13.09
CA LYS A 479 -14.44 13.35 -14.23
C LYS A 479 -13.14 14.14 -14.32
N ARG A 480 -12.48 14.09 -15.48
CA ARG A 480 -11.21 14.76 -15.71
C ARG A 480 -11.40 16.29 -15.59
N GLY A 481 -10.76 16.86 -14.58
CA GLY A 481 -10.60 18.31 -14.42
C GLY A 481 -9.63 18.91 -15.44
N ALA A 482 -9.68 20.24 -15.56
CA ALA A 482 -8.87 21.01 -16.50
C ALA A 482 -7.35 20.92 -16.24
#